data_AF-A0A382MI49-F1
#
_entry.id   AF-A0A382MI49-F1
#
_cell.length_a   1.000
_cell.length_b   1.000
_cell.length_c   1.000
_cell.angle_alpha   90.00
_cell.angle_beta   90.00
_cell.angle_gamma   90.00
#
_symmetry.space_group_name_H-M   'P 1'
#
loop_
_entity.id
_entity.type
_entity.pdbx_description
1 polymer ?
#
loop_
_entity_poly.entity_id
_entity_poly.type
_entity_poly.pdbx_seq_one_letter_code
_entity_poly.pdbx_strand_id
1 'polypeptide(L)'
;VTAFAPEVLRIAGAGYRMYYAGYSAPNRAYLLSAVSDDGLTWQKETEPVIIPGGRWDRVKCSEMCVMSLPDSERGETSYRIFYEACDGTATDERGVWRIAAATSSVTK
;
A
#
# COMPACT_ATOMS: atom_id res chain seq x y z
N VAL A 1 16.81 -6.54 4.36
CA VAL A 1 15.37 -6.38 4.04
C VAL A 1 15.25 -5.29 3.00
N THR A 2 14.55 -5.55 1.90
CA THR A 2 14.46 -4.63 0.75
C THR A 2 13.13 -3.89 0.78
N ALA A 3 13.17 -2.58 0.57
CA ALA A 3 12.02 -1.72 0.32
C ALA A 3 12.11 -1.17 -1.10
N PHE A 4 10.97 -1.03 -1.78
CA PHE A 4 10.91 -0.67 -3.20
C PHE A 4 9.52 -0.12 -3.58
N ALA A 5 9.42 0.39 -4.81
CA ALA A 5 8.22 0.95 -5.41
C ALA A 5 7.48 1.95 -4.47
N PRO A 6 8.14 3.05 -4.06
CA PRO A 6 7.48 4.06 -3.25
C PRO A 6 6.51 4.89 -4.10
N GLU A 7 5.39 5.25 -3.51
CA GLU A 7 4.45 6.25 -4.01
C GLU A 7 4.22 7.30 -2.92
N VAL A 8 4.36 8.58 -3.29
CA VAL A 8 4.29 9.69 -2.33
C VAL A 8 3.11 10.59 -2.66
N LEU A 9 2.30 10.88 -1.65
CA LEU A 9 1.20 11.83 -1.70
C LEU A 9 1.48 12.99 -0.78
N ARG A 10 1.19 14.20 -1.26
CA ARG A 10 1.10 15.39 -0.41
C ARG A 10 -0.35 15.52 0.06
N ILE A 11 -0.56 15.54 1.37
CA ILE A 11 -1.88 15.64 1.99
C ILE A 11 -2.06 17.08 2.47
N ALA A 12 -3.12 17.75 2.00
CA ALA A 12 -3.40 19.13 2.36
C ALA A 12 -3.55 19.27 3.90
N GLY A 13 -2.73 20.13 4.51
CA GLY A 13 -2.73 20.35 5.95
C GLY A 13 -2.10 19.25 6.81
N ALA A 14 -1.57 18.16 6.22
CA ALA A 14 -1.04 17.00 6.95
C ALA A 14 0.30 16.47 6.44
N GLY A 15 1.05 17.28 5.68
CA GLY A 15 2.39 16.92 5.20
C GLY A 15 2.39 15.91 4.06
N TYR A 16 3.28 14.93 4.12
CA TYR A 16 3.50 13.90 3.11
C TYR A 16 3.29 12.51 3.68
N ARG A 17 2.78 11.62 2.84
CA ARG A 17 2.65 10.19 3.12
C ARG A 17 3.25 9.39 1.97
N MET A 18 4.08 8.42 2.32
CA MET A 18 4.65 7.45 1.40
C MET A 18 3.99 6.10 1.65
N TYR A 19 3.55 5.44 0.59
CA TYR A 19 3.24 4.01 0.57
C TYR A 19 4.37 3.31 -0.17
N TYR A 20 4.82 2.15 0.32
CA TYR A 20 5.92 1.42 -0.31
C TYR A 20 5.83 -0.08 -0.05
N ALA A 21 6.44 -0.87 -0.93
CA ALA A 21 6.51 -2.31 -0.77
C ALA A 21 7.74 -2.69 0.06
N GLY A 22 7.61 -3.70 0.91
CA GLY A 22 8.72 -4.20 1.74
C GLY A 22 8.68 -5.71 1.92
N TYR A 23 9.83 -6.37 1.73
CA TYR A 23 9.94 -7.83 1.91
C TYR A 23 10.10 -8.23 3.38
N SER A 24 9.17 -9.05 3.88
CA SER A 24 9.34 -9.76 5.16
C SER A 24 10.11 -11.08 4.99
N ALA A 25 10.02 -11.68 3.81
CA ALA A 25 10.71 -12.91 3.38
C ALA A 25 10.82 -12.88 1.84
N PRO A 26 11.65 -13.72 1.19
CA PRO A 26 11.88 -13.65 -0.27
C PRO A 26 10.60 -13.70 -1.12
N ASN A 27 9.60 -14.47 -0.69
CA ASN A 27 8.32 -14.65 -1.36
C ASN A 27 7.20 -13.79 -0.75
N ARG A 28 7.50 -12.91 0.20
CA ARG A 28 6.48 -12.25 1.01
C ARG A 28 6.72 -10.76 1.21
N ALA A 29 6.07 -9.95 0.37
CA ALA A 29 6.09 -8.49 0.45
C ALA A 29 4.76 -7.90 0.89
N TYR A 30 4.87 -6.85 1.71
CA TYR A 30 3.79 -6.10 2.33
C TYR A 30 3.72 -4.71 1.73
N LEU A 31 2.56 -4.07 1.83
CA LEU A 31 2.49 -2.62 1.68
C LEU A 31 2.61 -1.96 3.05
N LEU A 32 3.51 -0.99 3.13
CA LEU A 32 3.90 -0.28 4.33
C LEU A 32 3.73 1.22 4.08
N SER A 33 3.79 2.00 5.15
CA SER A 33 3.71 3.46 5.06
C SER A 33 4.76 4.17 5.90
N ALA A 34 5.02 5.41 5.51
CA ALA A 34 5.81 6.37 6.25
C ALA A 34 5.21 7.78 6.09
N VAL A 35 5.42 8.63 7.09
CA VAL A 35 4.97 10.03 7.10
C VAL A 35 6.16 10.98 7.17
N SER A 36 5.97 12.19 6.66
CA SER A 36 6.98 13.25 6.68
C SER A 36 6.31 14.61 6.66
N ASP A 37 6.79 15.54 7.48
CA ASP A 37 6.31 16.92 7.47
C ASP A 37 6.98 17.76 6.36
N ASP A 38 8.24 17.43 6.03
CA ASP A 38 9.11 18.22 5.14
C ASP A 38 9.40 17.54 3.79
N GLY A 39 9.01 16.28 3.63
CA GLY A 39 9.32 15.44 2.46
C GLY A 39 10.77 14.92 2.41
N LEU A 40 11.59 15.27 3.39
CA LEU A 40 13.02 14.91 3.48
C LEU A 40 13.26 13.86 4.55
N THR A 41 12.64 14.03 5.72
CA THR A 41 12.78 13.15 6.88
C THR A 41 11.53 12.30 7.04
N TRP A 42 11.69 10.98 6.98
CA TRP A 42 10.57 10.03 6.95
C TRP A 42 10.52 9.16 8.20
N GLN A 43 9.33 9.05 8.79
CA GLN A 43 9.04 8.18 9.93
C GLN A 43 8.17 7.02 9.46
N LYS A 44 8.71 5.80 9.54
CA LYS A 44 7.97 4.58 9.21
C LYS A 44 6.85 4.35 10.24
N GLU A 45 5.66 4.02 9.76
CA GLU A 45 4.56 3.60 10.63
C GLU A 45 4.70 2.12 11.02
N THR A 46 4.19 1.77 12.21
CA THR A 46 4.33 0.42 12.79
C THR A 46 3.44 -0.59 12.10
N GLU A 47 2.22 -0.21 11.76
CA GLU A 47 1.23 -1.08 11.15
C GLU A 47 1.40 -1.15 9.63
N PRO A 48 1.43 -2.35 9.03
CA PRO A 48 1.35 -2.50 7.58
C PRO A 48 0.01 -1.97 7.06
N VAL A 49 0.05 -1.36 5.88
CA VAL A 49 -1.14 -0.89 5.17
C VAL A 49 -1.90 -2.06 4.57
N ILE A 50 -1.18 -3.00 3.95
CA ILE A 50 -1.75 -4.26 3.43
C ILE A 50 -0.81 -5.41 3.79
N ILE A 51 -1.40 -6.44 4.39
CA ILE A 51 -0.75 -7.71 4.72
C ILE A 51 -1.18 -8.75 3.68
N PRO A 52 -0.24 -9.39 2.95
CA PRO A 52 -0.58 -10.45 2.02
C PRO A 52 -1.20 -11.65 2.76
N GLY A 53 -2.28 -12.19 2.21
CA GLY A 53 -3.00 -13.31 2.82
C GLY A 53 -4.40 -13.57 2.27
N GLY A 54 -4.93 -12.71 1.40
CA GLY A 54 -6.19 -12.96 0.71
C GLY A 54 -6.05 -13.98 -0.41
N ARG A 55 -7.18 -14.33 -1.05
CA ARG A 55 -7.19 -15.33 -2.14
C ARG A 55 -6.43 -14.89 -3.39
N TRP A 56 -6.22 -13.58 -3.58
CA TRP A 56 -5.58 -13.01 -4.77
C TRP A 56 -4.17 -12.48 -4.52
N ASP A 57 -3.85 -12.15 -3.28
CA ASP A 57 -2.60 -11.54 -2.81
C ASP A 57 -1.98 -12.37 -1.68
N ARG A 58 -2.17 -13.68 -1.72
CA ARG A 58 -1.78 -14.62 -0.67
C ARG A 58 -0.32 -14.47 -0.25
N VAL A 59 0.57 -14.28 -1.23
CA VAL A 59 2.01 -14.26 -0.97
C VAL A 59 2.60 -12.85 -1.10
N LYS A 60 2.09 -12.00 -1.99
CA LYS A 60 2.70 -10.68 -2.21
C LYS A 60 1.68 -9.60 -2.59
N CYS A 61 1.88 -8.43 -1.99
CA CYS A 61 1.33 -7.14 -2.40
C CYS A 61 2.51 -6.21 -2.77
N SER A 62 2.49 -5.55 -3.93
CA SER A 62 3.54 -4.60 -4.34
C SER A 62 3.06 -3.53 -5.31
N GLU A 63 3.96 -2.62 -5.69
CA GLU A 63 3.82 -1.66 -6.80
C GLU A 63 2.45 -0.97 -6.82
N MET A 64 2.19 -0.23 -5.75
CA MET A 64 0.91 0.44 -5.58
C MET A 64 0.81 1.71 -6.42
N CYS A 65 -0.44 2.06 -6.76
CA CYS A 65 -0.82 3.42 -7.04
C CYS A 65 -1.99 3.83 -6.13
N VAL A 66 -2.06 5.09 -5.75
CA VAL A 66 -3.02 5.67 -4.82
C VAL A 66 -3.64 6.89 -5.47
N MET A 67 -4.97 6.93 -5.43
CA MET A 67 -5.73 8.07 -5.91
C MET A 67 -6.70 8.55 -4.84
N SER A 68 -6.92 9.85 -4.79
CA SER A 68 -8.06 10.41 -4.07
C SER A 68 -9.36 9.99 -4.75
N LEU A 69 -10.34 9.61 -3.96
CA LEU A 69 -11.72 9.48 -4.39
C LEU A 69 -12.43 10.83 -4.20
N PRO A 70 -13.57 11.06 -4.89
CA PRO A 70 -14.39 12.22 -4.62
C PRO A 70 -14.74 12.32 -3.14
N ASP A 71 -14.76 13.55 -2.61
CA ASP A 71 -15.17 13.78 -1.23
C ASP A 71 -16.58 13.22 -1.02
N SER A 72 -16.78 12.56 0.12
CA SER A 72 -18.12 12.16 0.51
C SER A 72 -18.99 13.40 0.76
N GLU A 73 -20.32 13.24 0.80
CA GLU A 73 -21.22 14.33 1.21
C GLU A 73 -20.88 14.93 2.60
N ARG A 74 -20.05 14.25 3.39
CA ARG A 74 -19.55 14.68 4.70
C ARG A 74 -18.28 15.53 4.63
N GLY A 75 -17.73 15.78 3.44
CA GLY A 75 -16.48 16.52 3.24
C GLY A 75 -15.22 15.74 3.64
N GLU A 76 -15.34 14.41 3.75
CA GLU A 76 -14.21 13.54 4.11
C GLU A 76 -13.55 13.02 2.82
N THR A 77 -12.26 13.31 2.66
CA THR A 77 -11.46 12.75 1.57
C THR A 77 -11.14 11.29 1.87
N SER A 78 -11.47 10.42 0.93
CA SER A 78 -11.07 9.01 0.95
C SER A 78 -10.11 8.72 -0.18
N TYR A 79 -9.34 7.65 -0.04
CA TYR A 79 -8.34 7.22 -1.01
C TYR A 79 -8.60 5.78 -1.42
N ARG A 80 -8.19 5.46 -2.65
CA ARG A 80 -8.11 4.07 -3.12
C ARG A 80 -6.69 3.75 -3.49
N ILE A 81 -6.22 2.62 -3.00
CA ILE A 81 -4.96 2.02 -3.40
C ILE A 81 -5.25 0.86 -4.34
N PHE A 82 -4.60 0.85 -5.51
CA PHE A 82 -4.49 -0.31 -6.38
C PHE A 82 -3.09 -0.88 -6.23
N TYR A 83 -2.94 -2.20 -6.32
CA TYR A 83 -1.65 -2.85 -6.10
C TYR A 83 -1.56 -4.16 -6.87
N GLU A 84 -0.33 -4.56 -7.15
CA GLU A 84 -0.03 -5.90 -7.65
C GLU A 84 -0.28 -6.94 -6.56
N ALA A 85 -1.12 -7.91 -6.88
CA ALA A 85 -1.49 -9.03 -6.02
C ALA A 85 -1.00 -10.34 -6.64
N CYS A 86 -0.24 -11.12 -5.87
CA CYS A 86 0.21 -12.45 -6.26
C CYS A 86 -0.35 -13.51 -5.31
N ASP A 87 -0.99 -14.53 -5.90
CA ASP A 87 -1.61 -15.63 -5.15
C ASP A 87 -0.66 -16.79 -4.83
N GLY A 88 0.56 -16.81 -5.39
CA GLY A 88 1.57 -17.84 -5.16
C GLY A 88 1.19 -19.24 -5.67
N THR A 89 0.18 -19.37 -6.53
CA THR A 89 -0.35 -20.68 -6.98
C THR A 89 0.42 -21.34 -8.13
N ALA A 90 1.34 -20.61 -8.78
CA ALA A 90 2.18 -21.12 -9.87
C ALA A 90 3.50 -21.71 -9.34
N THR A 91 4.20 -22.47 -10.19
CA THR A 91 5.52 -23.05 -9.89
C THR A 91 6.50 -22.00 -9.36
N ASP A 92 7.38 -22.41 -8.43
CA ASP A 92 8.34 -21.54 -7.74
C ASP A 92 7.70 -20.38 -6.97
N GLU A 93 6.43 -20.54 -6.56
CA GLU A 93 5.65 -19.57 -5.79
C GLU A 93 5.49 -18.21 -6.48
N ARG A 94 5.75 -18.13 -7.78
CA ARG A 94 5.60 -16.88 -8.56
C ARG A 94 4.16 -16.44 -8.74
N GLY A 95 3.19 -17.35 -8.54
CA GLY A 95 1.75 -17.10 -8.57
C GLY A 95 1.18 -16.52 -9.85
N VAL A 96 -0.14 -16.31 -9.85
CA VAL A 96 -0.83 -15.49 -10.85
C VAL A 96 -0.93 -14.06 -10.33
N TRP A 97 -0.48 -13.12 -11.16
CA TRP A 97 -0.46 -11.69 -10.87
C TRP A 97 -1.75 -11.01 -11.34
N ARG A 98 -2.29 -10.13 -10.50
CA ARG A 98 -3.51 -9.36 -10.78
C ARG A 98 -3.38 -7.97 -10.18
N ILE A 99 -4.25 -7.06 -10.63
CA ILE A 99 -4.47 -5.79 -9.95
C ILE A 99 -5.61 -5.98 -8.94
N ALA A 100 -5.29 -5.80 -7.66
CA ALA A 100 -6.27 -5.71 -6.59
C ALA A 100 -6.36 -4.27 -6.09
N ALA A 101 -7.33 -4.00 -5.22
CA ALA A 101 -7.48 -2.68 -4.64
C ALA A 101 -8.16 -2.70 -3.28
N ALA A 102 -7.82 -1.71 -2.46
CA ALA A 102 -8.46 -1.43 -1.18
C ALA A 102 -8.85 0.05 -1.12
N THR A 103 -9.95 0.35 -0.44
CA THR A 103 -10.37 1.74 -0.19
C THR A 103 -10.09 2.06 1.27
N SER A 104 -9.54 3.24 1.54
CA SER A 104 -9.35 3.71 2.92
C SER A 104 -10.72 3.75 3.61
N SER A 105 -10.84 3.09 4.76
CA SER A 105 -12.00 3.29 5.61
C SER A 105 -11.99 4.71 6.15
N VAL A 106 -13.14 5.38 6.13
CA VAL A 106 -13.38 6.51 7.03
C VAL A 106 -13.39 5.91 8.43
N THR A 107 -12.35 6.15 9.21
CA THR A 107 -12.41 5.84 10.64
C THR A 107 -13.48 6.75 11.24
N LYS A 108 -14.55 6.16 11.77
CA LYS A 108 -15.52 6.89 12.61
C LYS A 108 -14.86 7.39 13.87
#